data_AF-W7TGS6-F1
#
_entry.id   AF-W7TGS6-F1
#
_cell.length_a   1.000
_cell.length_b   1.000
_cell.length_c   1.000
_cell.angle_alpha   90.00
_cell.angle_beta   90.00
_cell.angle_gamma   90.00
#
_symmetry.space_group_name_H-M   'P 1'
#
loop_
_entity.id
_entity.type
_entity.pdbx_description
1 polymer ?
#
loop_
_entity_poly.entity_id
_entity_poly.type
_entity_poly.pdbx_seq_one_letter_code
_entity_poly.pdbx_strand_id
1 'polypeptide(L)'
;MARCVALIRGAPGDTETSIQGVIRFEQASETAPTILDGVITGLAPGRHGLHIHTFGDFSEGFAGAGGIFNPFGKAHGAPDDDERMAGDLGNIEANGEGRAEFRVEVRGQGGEEGGRSGLVCGGDMW
;
A
#
# COMPACT_ATOMS: atom_id res chain seq x y z
N MET A 1 -17.20 -5.52 -8.42
CA MET A 1 -16.70 -5.24 -7.06
C MET A 1 -15.60 -6.20 -6.70
N ALA A 2 -14.41 -5.68 -6.42
CA ALA A 2 -13.27 -6.43 -5.89
C ALA A 2 -13.02 -6.03 -4.43
N ARG A 3 -12.56 -6.99 -3.63
CA ARG A 3 -12.16 -6.80 -2.24
C ARG A 3 -10.92 -7.63 -1.95
N CYS A 4 -10.01 -7.09 -1.15
CA CYS A 4 -8.92 -7.87 -0.60
C CYS A 4 -8.46 -7.34 0.75
N VAL A 5 -7.66 -8.14 1.45
CA VAL A 5 -7.13 -7.81 2.77
C VAL A 5 -5.64 -8.12 2.76
N ALA A 6 -4.82 -7.14 3.14
CA ALA A 6 -3.40 -7.31 3.41
C ALA A 6 -3.18 -7.35 4.92
N LEU A 7 -2.31 -8.26 5.37
CA LEU A 7 -1.84 -8.32 6.74
C LEU A 7 -0.47 -7.65 6.80
N ILE A 8 -0.29 -6.75 7.76
CA ILE A 8 0.99 -6.08 7.98
C ILE A 8 1.64 -6.75 9.19
N ARG A 9 2.90 -7.14 9.07
CA ARG A 9 3.67 -7.77 10.14
C ARG A 9 5.06 -7.14 10.23
N GLY A 10 5.70 -7.33 11.38
CA GLY A 10 7.07 -6.93 11.79
C GLY A 10 8.09 -8.05 11.53
N ALA A 11 9.36 -7.75 11.20
CA ALA A 11 10.23 -8.68 10.44
C ALA A 11 10.53 -9.84 11.35
N PRO A 12 10.67 -11.09 10.85
CA PRO A 12 11.01 -12.20 11.73
C PRO A 12 12.31 -11.88 12.49
N GLY A 13 12.21 -11.65 13.80
CA GLY A 13 13.35 -11.29 14.66
C GLY A 13 13.51 -9.79 14.95
N ASP A 14 12.68 -8.91 14.42
CA ASP A 14 12.60 -7.51 14.86
C ASP A 14 11.86 -7.43 16.19
N THR A 15 12.61 -7.19 17.27
CA THR A 15 12.09 -7.07 18.64
C THR A 15 11.87 -5.62 19.07
N GLU A 16 12.31 -4.65 18.26
CA GLU A 16 12.29 -3.23 18.62
C GLU A 16 11.00 -2.54 18.16
N THR A 17 10.41 -3.00 17.05
CA THR A 17 9.14 -2.48 16.55
C THR A 17 8.20 -3.64 16.21
N SER A 18 7.17 -3.85 17.03
CA SER A 18 6.12 -4.84 16.72
C SER A 18 5.14 -4.25 15.71
N ILE A 19 5.63 -3.83 14.53
CA ILE A 19 4.77 -3.28 13.48
C ILE A 19 3.78 -4.37 13.08
N GLN A 20 2.49 -4.04 13.16
CA GLN A 20 1.44 -4.97 12.78
C GLN A 20 0.19 -4.21 12.38
N GLY A 21 -0.58 -4.78 11.48
CA GLY A 21 -1.78 -4.13 10.99
C GLY A 21 -2.59 -4.96 10.03
N VAL A 22 -3.69 -4.36 9.58
CA VAL A 22 -4.56 -4.90 8.54
C VAL A 22 -5.01 -3.76 7.67
N ILE A 23 -4.99 -3.97 6.35
CA ILE A 23 -5.52 -3.02 5.38
C ILE A 23 -6.52 -3.76 4.51
N ARG A 24 -7.73 -3.21 4.42
CA ARG A 24 -8.79 -3.70 3.55
C ARG A 24 -8.83 -2.80 2.33
N PHE A 25 -8.86 -3.42 1.17
CA PHE A 25 -9.01 -2.73 -0.11
C PHE A 25 -10.38 -3.08 -0.67
N GLU A 26 -11.13 -2.06 -1.08
CA GLU A 26 -12.43 -2.23 -1.72
C GLU A 26 -12.49 -1.41 -2.99
N GLN A 27 -12.94 -2.02 -4.08
CA GLN A 27 -13.09 -1.34 -5.37
C GLN A 27 -14.42 -1.71 -6.00
N ALA A 28 -15.27 -0.73 -6.26
CA ALA A 28 -16.62 -0.97 -6.76
C ALA A 28 -16.62 -1.53 -8.20
N SER A 29 -15.82 -0.94 -9.08
CA SER A 29 -15.63 -1.28 -10.50
C SER A 29 -14.20 -0.98 -10.94
N GLU A 30 -13.78 -1.46 -12.11
CA GLU A 30 -12.43 -1.25 -12.67
C GLU A 30 -12.03 0.21 -12.91
N THR A 31 -12.99 1.13 -12.90
CA THR A 31 -12.79 2.57 -13.08
C THR A 31 -13.06 3.36 -11.81
N ALA A 32 -13.59 2.71 -10.77
CA ALA A 32 -13.81 3.35 -9.49
C ALA A 32 -12.49 3.46 -8.71
N PRO A 33 -12.31 4.53 -7.92
CA PRO A 33 -11.25 4.58 -6.93
C PRO A 33 -11.27 3.37 -5.99
N THR A 34 -10.11 3.00 -5.48
CA THR A 34 -9.96 1.97 -4.47
C THR A 34 -9.98 2.62 -3.09
N ILE A 35 -10.85 2.13 -2.21
CA ILE A 35 -10.88 2.53 -0.81
C ILE A 35 -9.93 1.64 -0.02
N LEU A 36 -9.01 2.26 0.71
CA LEU A 36 -8.13 1.61 1.67
C LEU A 36 -8.65 1.95 3.06
N ASP A 37 -8.96 0.93 3.86
CA ASP A 37 -9.42 1.05 5.23
C ASP A 37 -8.54 0.17 6.12
N GLY A 38 -7.73 0.80 6.97
CA GLY A 38 -6.68 0.09 7.67
C GLY A 38 -6.33 0.65 9.03
N VAL A 39 -5.71 -0.23 9.83
CA VAL A 39 -5.09 0.10 11.10
C VAL A 39 -3.71 -0.54 11.15
N ILE A 40 -2.70 0.25 11.50
CA ILE A 40 -1.32 -0.20 11.71
C ILE A 40 -0.87 0.34 13.07
N THR A 41 -0.17 -0.49 13.82
CA THR A 41 0.36 -0.20 15.16
C THR A 41 1.85 -0.51 15.21
N GLY A 42 2.56 0.05 16.18
CA GLY A 42 4.01 -0.16 16.35
C GLY A 42 4.88 0.76 15.51
N LEU A 43 4.28 1.77 14.85
CA LEU A 43 5.00 2.76 14.06
C LEU A 43 5.61 3.83 14.96
N ALA A 44 6.69 4.49 14.53
CA ALA A 44 7.10 5.74 15.14
C ALA A 44 6.02 6.83 14.92
N PRO A 45 5.80 7.79 15.82
CA PRO A 45 4.87 8.89 15.56
C PRO A 45 5.24 9.71 14.31
N GLY A 46 4.25 10.11 13.51
CA GLY A 46 4.44 10.91 12.30
C GLY A 46 4.02 10.22 11.01
N ARG A 47 4.49 10.75 9.87
CA ARG A 47 4.09 10.30 8.53
C ARG A 47 4.95 9.12 8.05
N HIS A 48 4.30 8.09 7.52
CA HIS A 48 4.92 6.91 6.94
C HIS A 48 4.42 6.69 5.53
N GLY A 49 5.33 6.36 4.61
CA GLY A 49 4.98 5.99 3.24
C GLY A 49 4.26 4.65 3.20
N LEU A 50 3.28 4.52 2.30
CA LEU A 50 2.53 3.30 2.07
C LEU A 50 2.68 2.90 0.60
N HIS A 51 3.20 1.70 0.35
CA HIS A 51 3.48 1.23 -1.00
C HIS A 51 2.99 -0.20 -1.23
N ILE A 52 2.48 -0.47 -2.44
CA ILE A 52 2.29 -1.85 -2.93
C ILE A 52 3.57 -2.26 -3.65
N HIS A 53 4.14 -3.40 -3.27
CA HIS A 53 5.31 -4.00 -3.92
C HIS A 53 4.91 -5.00 -5.00
N THR A 54 5.85 -5.32 -5.88
CA THR A 54 5.56 -6.14 -7.07
C THR A 54 5.23 -7.60 -6.72
N PHE A 55 5.83 -8.12 -5.66
CA PHE A 55 5.66 -9.49 -5.22
C PHE A 55 5.28 -9.57 -3.74
N GLY A 56 4.55 -10.62 -3.37
CA GLY A 56 4.29 -11.01 -1.98
C GLY A 56 5.25 -12.08 -1.46
N ASP A 57 6.48 -12.13 -2.00
CA ASP A 57 7.50 -13.09 -1.57
C ASP A 57 8.38 -12.46 -0.49
N PHE A 58 8.31 -13.03 0.72
CA PHE A 58 9.10 -12.60 1.86
C PHE A 58 10.09 -13.66 2.33
N SER A 59 10.35 -14.69 1.50
CA SER A 59 11.29 -15.76 1.83
C SER A 59 12.73 -15.25 2.05
N GLU A 60 13.09 -14.15 1.41
CA GLU A 60 14.37 -13.43 1.57
C GLU A 60 14.17 -12.05 2.26
N GLY A 61 13.13 -11.91 3.08
CA GLY A 61 12.74 -10.62 3.66
C GLY A 61 12.25 -9.64 2.60
N PHE A 62 12.45 -8.34 2.81
CA PHE A 62 11.94 -7.30 1.91
C PHE A 62 12.53 -7.34 0.49
N ALA A 63 13.73 -7.91 0.31
CA ALA A 63 14.34 -8.05 -1.00
C ALA A 63 13.45 -8.88 -1.95
N GLY A 64 12.74 -9.89 -1.44
CA GLY A 64 11.82 -10.73 -2.21
C GLY A 64 10.56 -10.00 -2.70
N ALA A 65 10.16 -8.90 -2.05
CA ALA A 65 8.98 -8.14 -2.43
C ALA A 65 9.17 -7.39 -3.77
N GLY A 66 10.43 -7.24 -4.21
CA GLY A 66 10.78 -6.48 -5.40
C GLY A 66 10.55 -4.97 -5.24
N GLY A 67 10.56 -4.25 -6.36
CA GLY A 67 10.30 -2.81 -6.38
C GLY A 67 8.84 -2.45 -6.11
N ILE A 68 8.58 -1.16 -5.90
CA ILE A 68 7.21 -0.61 -5.87
C ILE A 68 6.51 -0.98 -7.18
N PHE A 69 5.27 -1.44 -7.07
CA PHE A 69 4.48 -1.90 -8.19
C PHE A 69 4.30 -0.79 -9.23
N ASN A 70 4.88 -0.97 -10.41
CA ASN A 70 4.93 0.05 -11.45
C ASN A 70 4.71 -0.54 -12.85
N PRO A 71 3.48 -1.03 -13.14
CA PRO A 71 3.17 -1.65 -14.44
C PRO A 71 3.25 -0.66 -15.61
N PHE A 72 3.24 0.64 -15.34
CA PHE A 72 3.24 1.70 -16.34
C PHE A 72 4.61 2.38 -16.51
N GLY A 73 5.63 1.97 -15.76
CA GLY A 73 6.99 2.52 -15.88
C GLY A 73 7.12 4.00 -15.51
N LYS A 74 6.26 4.51 -14.62
CA LYS A 74 6.23 5.92 -14.19
C LYS A 74 7.26 6.24 -13.10
N ALA A 75 7.57 7.51 -12.91
CA ALA A 75 8.38 7.97 -11.77
C ALA A 75 7.61 7.84 -10.45
N HIS A 76 8.32 7.90 -9.31
CA HIS A 76 7.68 8.00 -7.99
C HIS A 76 6.96 9.36 -7.85
N GLY A 77 5.79 9.38 -7.22
CA GLY A 77 4.99 10.59 -7.09
C GLY A 77 4.00 10.56 -5.93
N ALA A 78 3.39 11.71 -5.64
CA ALA A 78 2.32 11.81 -4.66
C ALA A 78 1.04 11.14 -5.20
N PRO A 79 0.09 10.73 -4.34
CA PRO A 79 -1.14 10.03 -4.77
C PRO A 79 -1.99 10.78 -5.81
N ASP A 80 -1.92 12.11 -5.80
CA ASP A 80 -2.68 12.98 -6.71
C ASP A 80 -1.91 13.31 -8.00
N ASP A 81 -0.65 12.90 -8.12
CA ASP A 81 0.16 13.13 -9.32
C ASP A 81 -0.24 12.13 -10.43
N ASP A 82 -0.46 12.62 -11.64
CA ASP A 82 -0.70 11.76 -12.82
C ASP A 82 0.53 10.90 -13.16
N GLU A 83 1.72 11.42 -12.84
CA GLU A 83 3.03 10.79 -12.96
C GLU A 83 3.45 10.22 -11.59
N ARG A 84 2.92 9.06 -11.21
CA ARG A 84 3.34 8.29 -10.01
C ARG A 84 3.44 6.80 -10.30
N MET A 85 4.09 6.01 -9.47
CA MET A 85 4.00 4.55 -9.58
C MET A 85 2.61 4.10 -9.13
N ALA A 86 2.05 3.06 -9.74
CA ALA A 86 0.71 2.58 -9.37
C ALA A 86 0.65 2.09 -7.92
N GLY A 87 1.79 1.64 -7.38
CA GLY A 87 1.97 1.24 -6.00
C GLY A 87 2.19 2.39 -5.01
N ASP A 88 2.30 3.65 -5.46
CA ASP A 88 2.43 4.80 -4.56
C ASP A 88 1.06 5.18 -3.98
N LEU A 89 0.83 4.83 -2.70
CA LEU A 89 -0.44 5.08 -2.00
C LEU A 89 -0.40 6.34 -1.13
N GLY A 90 0.77 6.98 -1.02
CA GLY A 90 0.96 8.19 -0.24
C GLY A 90 1.43 7.92 1.17
N ASN A 91 0.93 8.71 2.13
CA ASN A 91 1.33 8.59 3.53
C ASN A 91 0.14 8.29 4.44
N ILE A 92 0.41 7.49 5.46
CA ILE A 92 -0.43 7.37 6.66
C ILE A 92 0.22 8.13 7.81
N GLU A 93 -0.55 8.52 8.80
CA GLU A 93 -0.05 9.26 9.97
C GLU A 93 -0.29 8.45 11.24
N ALA A 94 0.81 8.11 11.93
CA ALA A 94 0.78 7.46 13.22
C ALA A 94 0.74 8.51 14.34
N ASN A 95 -0.16 8.31 15.28
CA ASN A 95 -0.29 9.16 16.46
C ASN A 95 0.89 8.96 17.44
N GLY A 96 0.87 9.67 18.57
CA GLY A 96 1.90 9.57 19.62
C GLY A 96 2.03 8.19 20.27
N GLU A 97 1.07 7.30 20.07
CA GLU A 97 1.07 5.91 20.54
C GLU A 97 1.57 4.93 19.46
N GLY A 98 1.98 5.42 18.30
CA GLY A 98 2.42 4.60 17.17
C GLY A 98 1.30 3.88 16.45
N ARG A 99 0.06 4.38 16.57
CA ARG A 99 -1.13 3.85 15.88
C ARG A 99 -1.55 4.79 14.75
N ALA A 100 -1.62 4.24 13.54
CA ALA A 100 -2.21 4.87 12.36
C ALA A 100 -3.53 4.16 12.04
N GLU A 101 -4.65 4.88 12.08
CA GLU A 101 -5.96 4.41 11.64
C GLU A 101 -6.42 5.33 10.52
N PHE A 102 -6.71 4.76 9.35
CA PHE A 102 -6.92 5.55 8.14
C PHE A 102 -7.98 4.93 7.24
N ARG A 103 -8.70 5.82 6.56
CA ARG A 103 -9.57 5.48 5.46
C ARG A 103 -9.31 6.46 4.32
N VAL A 104 -8.66 6.00 3.27
CA VAL A 104 -8.23 6.85 2.15
C VAL A 104 -8.74 6.31 0.83
N GLU A 105 -9.01 7.22 -0.10
CA GLU A 105 -9.38 6.89 -1.47
C GLU A 105 -8.15 7.06 -2.36
N VAL A 106 -7.79 6.01 -3.09
CA VAL A 106 -6.69 6.04 -4.05
C VAL A 106 -7.27 5.88 -5.45
N ARG A 107 -7.00 6.88 -6.30
CA ARG A 107 -7.40 6.82 -7.71
C ARG A 107 -6.59 5.75 -8.42
N GLY A 108 -7.25 5.00 -9.29
CA GLY A 108 -6.57 4.10 -10.21
C GLY A 108 -5.66 4.87 -11.16
N GLN A 109 -4.54 4.27 -11.55
CA GLN A 109 -3.75 4.76 -12.67
C GLN A 109 -4.18 4.06 -13.96
N GLY A 110 -4.56 4.84 -14.97
CA GLY A 110 -4.84 4.36 -16.32
C GLY A 110 -3.89 5.00 -17.32
N GLY A 111 -3.36 4.20 -18.26
CA GLY A 111 -2.81 4.71 -19.52
C GLY A 111 -3.94 5.03 -20.51
N GLU A 112 -3.62 5.76 -21.59
CA GLU A 112 -4.56 6.24 -22.63
C GLU A 112 -5.36 5.15 -23.40
N GLU A 113 -5.23 3.86 -23.06
CA GLU A 113 -6.17 2.84 -23.49
C GLU A 113 -6.93 2.30 -22.28
N GLY A 114 -8.09 2.91 -21.98
CA GLY A 114 -9.10 2.36 -21.08
C GLY A 114 -8.56 1.93 -19.73
N GLY A 115 -8.24 2.89 -18.86
CA GLY A 115 -7.68 2.69 -17.53
C GLY A 115 -8.32 1.54 -16.75
N ARG A 116 -7.64 0.39 -16.75
CA ARG A 116 -7.93 -0.76 -15.88
C ARG A 116 -7.22 -0.54 -14.56
N SER A 117 -7.95 -0.11 -13.54
CA SER A 117 -7.42 -0.20 -12.18
C SER A 117 -7.72 -1.59 -11.64
N GLY A 118 -6.73 -2.48 -11.76
CA GLY A 118 -6.77 -3.80 -11.15
C GLY A 118 -6.33 -3.71 -9.70
N LEU A 119 -7.13 -4.25 -8.78
CA LEU A 119 -6.72 -4.47 -7.40
C LEU A 119 -5.62 -5.54 -7.37
N VAL A 120 -4.36 -5.12 -7.37
CA VAL A 120 -3.21 -6.03 -7.15
C VAL A 120 -3.03 -6.18 -5.65
N CYS A 121 -3.52 -7.29 -5.11
CA CYS A 121 -3.29 -7.64 -3.72
C CYS A 121 -2.16 -8.66 -3.65
N GLY A 122 -0.96 -8.15 -3.36
CA GLY A 122 0.23 -8.94 -3.08
C GLY A 122 1.25 -8.02 -2.42
N GLY A 123 1.43 -8.16 -1.12
CA GLY A 123 2.40 -7.38 -0.37
C GLY A 123 1.96 -7.18 1.08
N ASP A 124 2.67 -7.83 1.99
CA ASP A 124 2.78 -7.32 3.35
C ASP A 124 3.63 -6.04 3.25
N MET A 125 3.09 -4.91 3.71
CA MET A 125 3.76 -3.60 3.63
C MET A 125 4.71 -3.43 4.82
N TRP A 126 5.90 -2.90 4.56
CA TRP A 126 6.97 -2.63 5.51
C TRP A 126 7.41 -1.18 5.41
#